data_AF-A0AAU2J0G1-F1
#
_entry.id   AF-A0AAU2J0G1-F1
#
_cell.length_a   1.000
_cell.length_b   1.000
_cell.length_c   1.000
_cell.angle_alpha   90.00
_cell.angle_beta   90.00
_cell.angle_gamma   90.00
#
_symmetry.space_group_name_H-M   'P 1'
#
loop_
_entity.id
_entity.type
_entity.pdbx_description
1 polymer ?
#
loop_
_entity_poly.entity_id
_entity_poly.type
_entity_poly.pdbx_seq_one_letter_code
_entity_poly.pdbx_strand_id
1 'polypeptide(L)'
;MPATLVVLHPAPLSAPLSRTEDGVIYEASPCQACGVAGGADWIKVDGIGVLVHKARGRERCPVAVCFDWETGKPLLALTEAVAA
;
A
#
# COMPACT_ATOMS: atom_id res chain seq x y z
N MET A 1 -16.63 32.86 -46.88
CA MET A 1 -15.45 32.01 -46.66
C MET A 1 -15.35 31.73 -45.16
N PRO A 2 -15.83 30.60 -44.61
CA PRO A 2 -15.61 30.31 -43.20
C PRO A 2 -14.25 29.60 -43.02
N ALA A 3 -13.44 30.10 -42.09
CA ALA A 3 -12.16 29.52 -41.73
C ALA A 3 -12.37 28.31 -40.82
N THR A 4 -11.94 27.14 -41.26
CA THR A 4 -11.89 25.91 -40.46
C THR A 4 -10.80 26.06 -39.40
N LEU A 5 -11.19 26.16 -38.14
CA LEU A 5 -10.28 26.13 -36.98
C LEU A 5 -9.83 24.68 -36.78
N VAL A 6 -8.64 24.35 -37.29
CA VAL A 6 -7.99 23.06 -37.01
C VAL A 6 -7.55 23.07 -35.56
N VAL A 7 -8.31 22.39 -34.70
CA VAL A 7 -7.88 22.07 -33.33
C VAL A 7 -6.72 21.09 -33.44
N LEU A 8 -5.49 21.61 -33.37
CA LEU A 8 -4.29 20.80 -33.17
C LEU A 8 -4.43 20.13 -31.81
N HIS A 9 -4.61 18.81 -31.82
CA HIS A 9 -4.59 18.00 -30.62
C HIS A 9 -3.32 18.31 -29.82
N PRO A 10 -3.39 18.59 -28.51
CA PRO A 10 -2.20 18.81 -27.70
C PRO A 10 -1.29 17.58 -27.80
N ALA A 11 0.02 17.83 -27.92
CA ALA A 11 1.04 16.80 -28.06
C ALA A 11 0.86 15.70 -26.99
N PRO A 12 1.16 14.42 -27.31
CA PRO A 12 1.07 13.33 -26.35
C PRO A 12 1.89 13.67 -25.10
N LEU A 13 1.25 13.62 -23.92
CA LEU A 13 1.92 13.81 -22.64
C LEU A 13 3.09 12.81 -22.56
N SER A 14 4.32 13.31 -22.60
CA SER A 14 5.52 12.47 -22.82
C SER A 14 5.99 11.69 -21.58
N ALA A 15 5.25 11.73 -20.47
CA ALA A 15 5.46 10.86 -19.31
C ALA A 15 4.20 10.89 -18.42
N PRO A 16 3.87 9.77 -17.73
CA PRO A 16 2.82 9.78 -16.71
C PRO A 16 3.14 10.81 -15.62
N LEU A 17 2.15 11.62 -15.25
CA LEU A 17 2.24 12.75 -14.29
C LEU A 17 2.55 12.33 -12.84
N SER A 18 2.79 11.06 -12.57
CA SER A 18 3.14 10.57 -11.24
C SER A 18 4.65 10.65 -11.02
N ARG A 19 5.17 11.87 -10.88
CA ARG A 19 6.49 12.07 -10.26
C ARG A 19 6.37 11.68 -8.78
N THR A 20 7.05 10.62 -8.40
CA THR A 20 7.16 10.15 -7.01
C THR A 20 7.77 11.21 -6.06
N GLU A 21 8.40 12.24 -6.62
CA GLU A 21 9.06 13.35 -5.96
C GLU A 21 8.08 14.31 -5.25
N ASP A 22 6.84 14.39 -5.74
CA ASP A 22 5.74 15.20 -5.17
C ASP A 22 4.80 14.39 -4.27
N GLY A 23 5.09 13.10 -4.07
CA GLY A 23 4.33 12.24 -3.19
C GLY A 23 4.60 12.61 -1.73
N VAL A 24 3.68 13.35 -1.10
CA VAL A 24 3.69 13.51 0.36
C VAL A 24 3.51 12.14 0.98
N ILE A 25 4.59 11.55 1.48
CA ILE A 25 4.54 10.32 2.27
C ILE A 25 3.78 10.69 3.54
N TYR A 26 2.49 10.32 3.61
CA TYR A 26 1.71 10.43 4.83
C TYR A 26 2.24 9.39 5.83
N GLU A 27 3.29 9.77 6.58
CA GLU A 27 3.94 8.94 7.60
C GLU A 27 2.97 8.52 8.73
N ALA A 28 1.80 9.15 8.79
CA ALA A 28 0.73 8.85 9.74
C ALA A 28 -0.42 8.00 9.16
N SER A 29 -0.26 7.42 7.96
CA SER A 29 -1.33 6.58 7.39
C SER A 29 -1.72 5.47 8.37
N PRO A 30 -3.03 5.30 8.67
CA PRO A 30 -3.46 4.25 9.57
C PRO A 30 -3.12 2.88 8.96
N CYS A 31 -2.97 1.89 9.83
CA CYS A 31 -2.78 0.51 9.41
C CYS A 31 -3.89 0.09 8.42
N GLN A 32 -3.49 -0.38 7.24
CA GLN A 32 -4.42 -0.75 6.17
C GLN A 32 -5.33 -1.94 6.55
N ALA A 33 -5.01 -2.68 7.61
CA ALA A 33 -5.78 -3.83 8.08
C ALA A 33 -6.71 -3.49 9.27
N CYS A 34 -6.18 -2.90 10.36
CA CYS A 34 -6.96 -2.61 11.56
C CYS A 34 -7.29 -1.13 11.79
N GLY A 35 -6.79 -0.22 10.96
CA GLY A 35 -7.04 1.23 11.08
C GLY A 35 -6.28 1.93 12.22
N VAL A 36 -5.42 1.23 12.98
CA VAL A 36 -4.63 1.87 14.04
C VAL A 36 -3.74 2.96 13.47
N ALA A 37 -3.78 4.15 14.09
CA ALA A 37 -2.96 5.28 13.68
C ALA A 37 -1.47 5.05 13.98
N GLY A 38 -0.62 5.77 13.27
CA GLY A 38 0.83 5.77 13.53
C GLY A 38 1.64 4.80 12.68
N GLY A 39 1.16 4.51 11.46
CA GLY A 39 1.92 3.83 10.43
C GLY A 39 2.00 2.31 10.60
N ALA A 40 1.98 1.61 9.47
CA ALA A 40 2.22 0.17 9.41
C ALA A 40 3.08 -0.15 8.18
N ASP A 41 3.96 -1.14 8.31
CA ASP A 41 4.78 -1.66 7.22
C ASP A 41 4.61 -3.16 7.07
N TRP A 42 4.67 -3.65 5.84
CA TRP A 42 4.86 -5.06 5.58
C TRP A 42 6.34 -5.40 5.66
N ILE A 43 6.68 -6.40 6.48
CA ILE A 43 8.03 -6.93 6.61
C ILE A 43 8.06 -8.41 6.24
N LYS A 44 9.21 -8.87 5.75
CA LYS A 44 9.47 -10.28 5.50
C LYS A 44 10.06 -10.92 6.76
N VAL A 45 9.43 -11.99 7.26
CA VAL A 45 9.90 -12.81 8.37
C VAL A 45 9.83 -14.26 7.94
N ASP A 46 10.97 -14.95 7.85
CA ASP A 46 11.05 -16.38 7.46
C ASP A 46 10.29 -16.73 6.16
N GLY A 47 10.33 -15.82 5.18
CA GLY A 47 9.61 -16.00 3.91
C GLY A 47 8.14 -15.59 3.94
N ILE A 48 7.64 -15.08 5.07
CA ILE A 48 6.25 -14.67 5.27
C ILE A 48 6.16 -13.14 5.33
N GLY A 49 5.20 -12.58 4.60
CA GLY A 49 4.78 -11.19 4.73
C GLY A 49 3.91 -10.97 5.95
N VAL A 50 4.39 -10.13 6.85
CA VAL A 50 3.74 -9.78 8.11
C VAL A 50 3.58 -8.27 8.19
N LEU A 51 2.37 -7.80 8.49
CA LEU A 51 2.10 -6.37 8.71
C LEU A 51 2.45 -6.02 10.16
N VAL A 52 3.28 -4.99 10.36
CA VAL A 52 3.69 -4.52 11.70
C VAL A 52 3.35 -3.05 11.90
N HIS A 53 2.89 -2.70 13.11
CA HIS A 53 2.59 -1.32 13.51
C HIS A 53 3.86 -0.61 14.00
N LYS A 54 4.22 0.52 13.40
CA LYS A 54 5.38 1.32 13.83
C LYS A 54 5.17 1.93 15.21
N ALA A 55 4.02 2.56 15.41
CA ALA A 55 3.69 3.26 16.66
C ALA A 55 3.60 2.35 17.89
N ARG A 56 3.46 1.04 17.71
CA ARG A 56 3.44 0.06 18.82
C ARG A 56 4.73 -0.75 18.92
N GLY A 57 5.89 -0.16 18.59
CA GLY A 57 7.17 -0.86 18.73
C GLY A 57 7.35 -2.04 17.77
N ARG A 58 6.79 -1.95 16.56
CA ARG A 58 6.82 -3.03 15.54
C ARG A 58 6.05 -4.30 15.93
N GLU A 59 5.00 -4.17 16.74
CA GLU A 59 4.06 -5.25 16.99
C GLU A 59 3.35 -5.71 15.70
N ARG A 60 3.11 -7.02 15.58
CA ARG A 60 2.36 -7.60 14.47
C ARG A 60 0.90 -7.16 14.53
N CYS A 61 0.33 -6.82 13.39
CA CYS A 61 -1.09 -6.51 13.29
C CYS A 61 -1.91 -7.80 13.47
N PRO A 62 -2.81 -7.88 14.46
CA PRO A 62 -3.52 -9.12 14.77
C PRO A 62 -4.61 -9.48 13.74
N VAL A 63 -5.05 -8.52 12.93
CA VAL A 63 -6.11 -8.73 11.91
C VAL A 63 -5.57 -8.89 10.50
N ALA A 64 -4.28 -8.62 10.28
CA ALA A 64 -3.69 -8.71 8.95
C ALA A 64 -3.42 -10.17 8.60
N VAL A 65 -3.93 -10.61 7.46
CA VAL A 65 -3.67 -11.94 6.94
C VAL A 65 -2.21 -11.99 6.45
N CYS A 66 -1.44 -12.91 7.00
CA CYS A 66 -0.08 -13.17 6.53
C CYS A 66 -0.12 -13.77 5.12
N PHE A 67 0.93 -13.54 4.34
CA PHE A 67 1.04 -14.11 3.00
C PHE A 67 2.46 -14.66 2.76
N ASP A 68 2.59 -15.63 1.86
CA ASP A 68 3.89 -16.09 1.41
C ASP A 68 4.56 -14.97 0.60
N TRP A 69 5.71 -14.48 1.07
CA TRP A 69 6.36 -13.28 0.53
C TRP A 69 6.76 -13.44 -0.94
N GLU A 70 7.07 -14.65 -1.36
CA GLU A 70 7.55 -14.95 -2.71
C GLU A 70 6.39 -15.08 -3.71
N THR A 71 5.29 -15.72 -3.31
CA THR A 71 4.15 -16.01 -4.18
C THR A 71 2.99 -15.04 -4.01
N GLY A 72 3.01 -14.20 -2.98
CA GLY A 72 1.93 -13.27 -2.63
C GLY A 72 0.66 -13.97 -2.15
N LYS A 73 0.68 -15.29 -1.98
CA LYS A 73 -0.52 -16.07 -1.64
C LYS A 73 -0.84 -15.91 -0.16
N PRO A 74 -2.10 -15.67 0.21
CA PRO A 74 -2.48 -15.62 1.61
C PRO A 74 -2.18 -16.96 2.28
N LEU A 75 -1.52 -16.90 3.44
CA LEU A 75 -1.35 -18.04 4.31
C LEU A 75 -2.66 -18.20 5.08
N LEU A 76 -3.54 -19.03 4.54
CA LEU A 76 -4.78 -19.45 5.18
C LEU A 76 -4.47 -20.34 6.40
N ALA A 77 -3.92 -19.77 7.47
CA ALA A 77 -3.90 -20.34 8.83
C ALA A 77 -3.15 -19.42 9.81
N LEU A 78 -3.89 -18.52 10.47
CA LEU A 78 -3.60 -18.11 11.87
C LEU A 78 -4.81 -17.36 12.50
N THR A 79 -6.02 -17.62 12.01
CA THR A 79 -7.27 -17.10 12.61
C THR A 79 -7.79 -17.99 13.75
N GLU A 80 -6.93 -18.78 14.38
CA GLU A 80 -7.25 -19.59 15.57
C GLU A 80 -6.27 -19.29 16.71
N ALA A 81 -6.14 -18.02 17.12
CA ALA A 81 -5.56 -17.68 18.43
C ALA A 81 -5.82 -16.21 18.77
N VAL A 82 -7.00 -15.88 19.28
CA VAL A 82 -7.24 -15.13 20.55
C VAL A 82 -8.76 -15.14 20.74
N ALA A 83 -9.28 -16.24 21.26
CA ALA A 83 -10.51 -16.26 22.03
C ALA A 83 -10.11 -16.72 23.44
N ALA A 84 -9.99 -15.78 24.37
CA ALA A 84 -9.93 -16.00 25.81
C ALA A 84 -10.52 -14.75 26.48
#